data_AF-A0A3L6SH84-F1
#
_entry.id   AF-A0A3L6SH84-F1
#
_cell.length_a   1.000
_cell.length_b   1.000
_cell.length_c   1.000
_cell.angle_alpha   90.00
_cell.angle_beta   90.00
_cell.angle_gamma   90.00
#
_symmetry.space_group_name_H-M   'P 1'
#
loop_
_entity.id
_entity.type
_entity.pdbx_description
1 polymer ?
#
loop_
_entity_poly.entity_id
_entity_poly.type
_entity_poly.pdbx_seq_one_letter_code
_entity_poly.pdbx_strand_id
1 'polypeptide(L)'
;MARRPLGRTARRPGGGRQVTDYTLYTLGTALLLFKSFRVTGDRGDLALATDIVRVAGTTGCGRGVRRRFLTFISGRAGVCALGAVIAKHCDDQLRVTQYLSFFDEITITEKNSVAKDIIKEGRKLSSKGDSPLMYEWHGKKYWGAAHGLAGIMHVLMHAG
;
A
#
# COMPACT_ATOMS: atom_id res chain seq x y z
N MET A 1 -36.69 -19.59 24.07
CA MET A 1 -36.07 -18.24 24.11
C MET A 1 -34.98 -18.20 23.06
N ALA A 2 -35.31 -17.70 21.87
CA ALA A 2 -34.50 -17.84 20.66
C ALA A 2 -33.43 -16.73 20.56
N ARG A 3 -32.17 -17.13 20.33
CA ARG A 3 -31.04 -16.24 20.04
C ARG A 3 -31.19 -15.68 18.63
N ARG A 4 -31.29 -14.35 18.48
CA ARG A 4 -31.22 -13.66 17.18
C ARG A 4 -29.75 -13.58 16.73
N PRO A 5 -29.39 -13.94 15.49
CA PRO A 5 -28.07 -13.64 14.95
C PRO A 5 -28.01 -12.17 14.50
N LEU A 6 -27.00 -11.44 14.95
CA LEU A 6 -26.71 -10.08 14.48
C LEU A 6 -26.24 -10.16 13.02
N GLY A 7 -27.01 -9.52 12.13
CA GLY A 7 -26.82 -9.56 10.69
C GLY A 7 -25.52 -8.90 10.22
N ARG A 8 -24.86 -9.59 9.30
CA ARG A 8 -23.79 -9.07 8.43
C ARG A 8 -24.32 -7.89 7.61
N THR A 9 -23.79 -6.69 7.82
CA THR A 9 -23.99 -5.54 6.92
C THR A 9 -22.67 -5.14 6.26
N ALA A 10 -22.11 -6.04 5.46
CA ALA A 10 -21.16 -5.67 4.41
C ALA A 10 -21.89 -5.82 3.07
N ARG A 11 -22.59 -4.77 2.66
CA ARG A 11 -23.34 -4.71 1.41
C ARG A 11 -22.33 -4.71 0.25
N ARG A 12 -22.45 -5.67 -0.67
CA ARG A 12 -21.74 -5.66 -1.96
C ARG A 12 -22.05 -4.34 -2.70
N PRO A 13 -21.06 -3.54 -3.12
CA PRO A 13 -21.32 -2.40 -3.97
C PRO A 13 -21.61 -2.92 -5.38
N GLY A 14 -22.90 -2.98 -5.72
CA GLY A 14 -23.37 -3.21 -7.08
C GLY A 14 -23.24 -1.93 -7.91
N GLY A 15 -22.73 -2.08 -9.13
CA GLY A 15 -23.10 -1.28 -10.30
C GLY A 15 -22.61 0.16 -10.37
N GLY A 16 -21.59 0.39 -11.22
CA GLY A 16 -21.54 1.57 -12.09
C GLY A 16 -21.28 2.93 -11.45
N ARG A 17 -20.07 3.14 -10.91
CA ARG A 17 -19.48 4.49 -10.87
C ARG A 17 -17.95 4.38 -10.75
N GLN A 18 -17.22 4.89 -11.74
CA GLN A 18 -15.80 5.17 -11.62
C GLN A 18 -15.62 6.25 -10.54
N VAL A 19 -15.23 5.86 -9.32
CA VAL A 19 -14.94 6.77 -8.21
C VAL A 19 -13.44 6.85 -8.03
N THR A 20 -12.79 7.68 -8.84
CA THR A 20 -11.33 7.83 -9.04
C THR A 20 -10.44 8.11 -7.81
N ASP A 21 -10.95 8.02 -6.57
CA ASP A 21 -10.24 8.30 -5.30
C ASP A 21 -9.90 7.02 -4.51
N TYR A 22 -9.48 5.96 -5.23
CA TYR A 22 -9.54 4.59 -4.70
C TYR A 22 -8.36 4.12 -3.84
N THR A 23 -7.16 4.68 -3.87
CA THR A 23 -6.01 3.92 -3.31
C THR A 23 -5.95 3.89 -1.78
N LEU A 24 -6.25 4.99 -1.09
CA LEU A 24 -6.08 5.06 0.37
C LEU A 24 -7.27 4.46 1.13
N TYR A 25 -8.50 4.81 0.75
CA TYR A 25 -9.72 4.30 1.39
C TYR A 25 -9.94 2.81 1.10
N THR A 26 -9.76 2.39 -0.15
CA THR A 26 -10.01 1.00 -0.57
C THR A 26 -8.93 0.05 -0.04
N LEU A 27 -7.66 0.45 -0.11
CA LEU A 27 -6.57 -0.34 0.48
C LEU A 27 -6.64 -0.35 2.01
N GLY A 28 -6.99 0.78 2.63
CA GLY A 28 -7.21 0.87 4.07
C GLY A 28 -8.34 -0.07 4.54
N THR A 29 -9.44 -0.12 3.80
CA THR A 29 -10.56 -1.03 4.08
C THR A 29 -10.13 -2.49 3.94
N ALA A 30 -9.40 -2.85 2.88
CA ALA A 30 -8.86 -4.20 2.71
C ALA A 30 -7.89 -4.59 3.83
N LEU A 31 -7.01 -3.67 4.25
CA LEU A 31 -6.06 -3.91 5.33
C LEU A 31 -6.78 -4.10 6.68
N LEU A 32 -7.83 -3.32 6.94
CA LEU A 32 -8.66 -3.43 8.13
C LEU A 32 -9.37 -4.79 8.18
N LEU A 33 -9.99 -5.22 7.07
CA LEU A 33 -10.64 -6.52 6.96
C LEU A 33 -9.64 -7.67 7.13
N PHE A 34 -8.46 -7.56 6.53
CA PHE A 34 -7.40 -8.54 6.72
C PHE A 34 -6.92 -8.62 8.18
N LYS A 35 -6.81 -7.46 8.85
CA LYS A 35 -6.50 -7.41 10.29
C LYS A 35 -7.63 -8.01 11.13
N SER A 36 -8.89 -7.75 10.79
CA SER A 36 -10.06 -8.38 11.42
C SER A 36 -9.97 -9.89 11.30
N PHE A 37 -9.77 -10.43 10.10
CA PHE A 37 -9.55 -11.86 9.86
C PHE A 37 -8.44 -12.45 10.73
N ARG A 38 -7.30 -11.75 10.89
CA ARG A 38 -6.21 -12.25 11.75
C ARG A 38 -6.58 -12.33 13.23
N VAL A 39 -7.53 -11.52 13.69
CA VAL A 39 -7.98 -11.50 15.09
C VAL A 39 -9.16 -12.44 15.31
N THR A 40 -10.13 -12.47 14.38
CA THR A 40 -11.40 -13.20 14.53
C THR A 40 -11.37 -14.58 13.88
N GLY A 41 -10.48 -14.80 12.90
CA GLY A 41 -10.48 -15.98 12.03
C GLY A 41 -11.62 -16.00 11.00
N ASP A 42 -12.41 -14.93 10.85
CA ASP A 42 -13.56 -14.94 9.93
C ASP A 42 -13.11 -14.97 8.46
N ARG A 43 -13.38 -16.10 7.80
CA ARG A 43 -13.10 -16.32 6.38
C ARG A 43 -13.92 -15.38 5.49
N GLY A 44 -15.04 -14.84 5.99
CA GLY A 44 -15.83 -13.81 5.29
C GLY A 44 -15.04 -12.52 5.09
N ASP A 45 -14.37 -12.04 6.14
CA ASP A 45 -13.51 -10.85 6.08
C ASP A 45 -12.34 -11.04 5.11
N LEU A 46 -11.74 -12.24 5.07
CA LEU A 46 -10.68 -12.57 4.13
C LEU A 46 -11.17 -12.54 2.67
N ALA A 47 -12.35 -13.09 2.40
CA ALA A 47 -12.95 -13.08 1.07
C ALA A 47 -13.27 -11.65 0.59
N LEU A 48 -13.82 -10.81 1.48
CA LEU A 48 -14.08 -9.40 1.17
C LEU A 48 -12.78 -8.63 0.92
N ALA A 49 -11.76 -8.84 1.75
CA ALA A 49 -10.44 -8.22 1.53
C ALA A 49 -9.84 -8.62 0.18
N THR A 50 -9.97 -9.90 -0.20
CA THR A 50 -9.52 -10.42 -1.50
C THR A 50 -10.23 -9.73 -2.67
N ASP A 51 -11.56 -9.62 -2.61
CA ASP A 51 -12.34 -8.96 -3.67
C ASP A 51 -11.98 -7.48 -3.80
N ILE A 52 -11.81 -6.78 -2.66
CA ILE A 52 -11.44 -5.36 -2.65
C ILE A 52 -10.06 -5.15 -3.29
N VAL A 53 -9.05 -5.96 -2.92
CA VAL A 53 -7.71 -5.86 -3.51
C VAL A 53 -7.70 -6.23 -4.99
N ARG A 54 -8.51 -7.20 -5.40
CA ARG A 54 -8.67 -7.57 -6.80
C ARG A 54 -9.23 -6.41 -7.64
N VAL A 55 -10.26 -5.73 -7.15
CA VAL A 55 -10.85 -4.55 -7.82
C VAL A 55 -9.87 -3.37 -7.82
N ALA A 56 -9.11 -3.17 -6.75
CA ALA A 56 -8.06 -2.14 -6.70
C ALA A 56 -6.93 -2.43 -7.70
N GLY A 57 -6.59 -3.70 -7.92
CA GLY A 57 -5.59 -4.12 -8.90
C GLY A 57 -6.03 -3.89 -10.35
N THR A 58 -7.30 -4.16 -10.68
CA THR A 58 -7.82 -3.95 -12.04
C THR A 58 -8.01 -2.47 -12.38
N THR A 59 -8.41 -1.65 -11.41
CA THR A 59 -8.58 -0.19 -11.58
C THR A 59 -7.25 0.55 -11.69
N GLY A 60 -6.19 0.06 -11.02
CA GLY A 60 -4.82 0.58 -11.15
C GLY A 60 -4.08 0.14 -12.43
N CYS A 61 -4.67 -0.74 -13.24
CA CYS A 61 -4.06 -1.34 -14.44
C CYS A 61 -4.52 -0.72 -15.76
N GLY A 62 -5.05 0.50 -15.76
CA GLY A 62 -5.31 1.25 -16.99
C GLY A 62 -4.08 1.26 -17.90
N ARG A 63 -4.17 0.57 -19.05
CA ARG A 63 -3.16 0.53 -20.12
C ARG A 63 -2.79 1.96 -20.50
N GLY A 64 -1.65 2.46 -20.04
CA GLY A 64 -1.13 3.75 -20.49
C GLY A 64 -0.23 4.52 -19.53
N VAL A 65 -0.23 4.23 -18.22
CA VAL A 65 0.55 5.04 -17.26
C VAL A 65 1.68 4.23 -16.63
N ARG A 66 2.82 4.16 -17.32
CA ARG A 66 4.01 3.38 -16.92
C ARG A 66 4.68 3.78 -15.60
N ARG A 67 4.24 4.79 -14.84
CA ARG A 67 5.06 5.31 -13.72
C ARG A 67 4.41 5.83 -12.45
N ARG A 68 3.08 5.88 -12.25
CA ARG A 68 2.61 6.93 -11.34
C ARG A 68 2.58 6.65 -9.83
N PHE A 69 2.53 5.41 -9.32
CA PHE A 69 2.46 5.24 -7.86
C PHE A 69 3.20 4.00 -7.34
N LEU A 70 4.47 4.19 -6.97
CA LEU A 70 5.33 3.18 -6.34
C LEU A 70 5.12 3.06 -4.81
N THR A 71 4.35 3.97 -4.20
CA THR A 71 4.23 4.01 -2.73
C THR A 71 3.25 2.97 -2.21
N PHE A 72 3.49 2.47 -1.00
CA PHE A 72 2.61 1.49 -0.36
C PHE A 72 1.22 2.06 -0.06
N ILE A 73 1.13 3.29 0.45
CA ILE A 73 -0.12 3.85 0.96
C ILE A 73 -1.06 4.32 -0.17
N SER A 74 -0.49 4.85 -1.26
CA SER A 74 -1.25 5.51 -2.32
C SER A 74 -1.02 4.90 -3.70
N GLY A 75 -0.37 3.73 -3.77
CA GLY A 75 0.13 3.19 -5.02
C GLY A 75 0.01 1.69 -5.21
N ARG A 76 0.49 1.24 -6.36
CA ARG A 76 0.40 -0.16 -6.80
C ARG A 76 1.24 -1.10 -5.94
N ALA A 77 2.32 -0.60 -5.34
CA ALA A 77 3.13 -1.40 -4.41
C ALA A 77 2.29 -1.90 -3.21
N GLY A 78 1.38 -1.07 -2.68
CA GLY A 78 0.49 -1.48 -1.60
C GLY A 78 -0.51 -2.55 -2.01
N VAL A 79 -1.13 -2.37 -3.18
CA VAL A 79 -2.08 -3.33 -3.74
C VAL A 79 -1.41 -4.68 -4.01
N CYS A 80 -0.20 -4.68 -4.59
CA CYS A 80 0.54 -5.90 -4.88
C CYS A 80 1.03 -6.58 -3.60
N ALA A 81 1.61 -5.83 -2.66
CA ALA A 81 2.09 -6.38 -1.40
C ALA A 81 0.95 -6.97 -0.54
N LEU A 82 -0.15 -6.22 -0.36
CA LEU A 82 -1.30 -6.73 0.39
C LEU A 82 -1.98 -7.90 -0.35
N GLY A 83 -2.07 -7.84 -1.67
CA GLY A 83 -2.60 -8.91 -2.52
C GLY A 83 -1.81 -10.21 -2.39
N ALA A 84 -0.48 -10.15 -2.42
CA ALA A 84 0.38 -11.31 -2.24
C ALA A 84 0.18 -11.94 -0.85
N VAL A 85 0.10 -11.12 0.21
CA VAL A 85 -0.10 -11.61 1.58
C VAL A 85 -1.47 -12.27 1.73
N ILE A 86 -2.54 -11.64 1.23
CA ILE A 86 -3.90 -12.20 1.28
C ILE A 86 -3.97 -13.49 0.46
N ALA A 87 -3.41 -13.51 -0.76
CA ALA A 87 -3.38 -14.70 -1.61
C ALA A 87 -2.65 -15.87 -0.96
N LYS A 88 -1.57 -15.60 -0.21
CA LYS A 88 -0.85 -16.61 0.59
C LYS A 88 -1.74 -17.21 1.68
N HIS A 89 -2.61 -16.41 2.30
CA HIS A 89 -3.59 -16.91 3.27
C HIS A 89 -4.77 -17.68 2.64
N CYS A 90 -5.02 -17.46 1.34
CA CYS A 90 -6.01 -18.20 0.56
C CYS A 90 -5.46 -19.47 -0.10
N ASP A 91 -4.18 -19.79 0.09
CA ASP A 91 -3.44 -20.88 -0.56
C ASP A 91 -3.44 -20.81 -2.11
N ASP A 92 -3.63 -19.60 -2.67
CA ASP A 92 -3.69 -19.37 -4.11
C ASP A 92 -2.30 -18.97 -4.66
N GLN A 93 -1.45 -19.97 -4.89
CA GLN A 93 -0.06 -19.78 -5.33
C GLN A 93 0.08 -19.06 -6.68
N LEU A 94 -0.91 -19.22 -7.57
CA LEU A 94 -0.90 -18.56 -8.88
C LEU A 94 -1.07 -17.05 -8.72
N ARG A 95 -1.98 -16.63 -7.83
CA ARG A 95 -2.16 -15.21 -7.50
C ARG A 95 -0.98 -14.63 -6.73
N VAL A 96 -0.37 -15.39 -5.81
CA VAL A 96 0.84 -14.95 -5.12
C VAL A 96 1.94 -14.65 -6.15
N THR A 97 2.22 -15.58 -7.05
CA THR A 97 3.25 -15.42 -8.10
C THR A 97 2.94 -14.21 -8.99
N GLN A 98 1.67 -14.00 -9.36
CA GLN A 98 1.26 -12.85 -10.15
C GLN A 98 1.46 -11.52 -9.43
N TYR A 99 1.13 -11.43 -8.14
CA TYR A 99 1.36 -10.20 -7.36
C TYR A 99 2.84 -9.92 -7.13
N LEU A 100 3.65 -10.97 -6.94
CA LEU A 100 5.09 -10.84 -6.81
C LEU A 100 5.76 -10.40 -8.12
N SER A 101 5.33 -10.92 -9.27
CA SER A 101 5.89 -10.48 -10.56
C SER A 101 5.58 -9.01 -10.86
N PHE A 102 4.37 -8.54 -10.52
CA PHE A 102 4.06 -7.11 -10.58
C PHE A 102 4.86 -6.28 -9.58
N PHE A 103 5.23 -6.85 -8.42
CA PHE A 103 6.08 -6.19 -7.45
C PHE A 103 7.53 -6.08 -7.93
N ASP A 104 8.06 -7.11 -8.59
CA ASP A 104 9.41 -7.08 -9.18
C ASP A 104 9.53 -6.04 -10.31
N GLU A 105 8.49 -5.88 -11.14
CA GLU A 105 8.43 -4.82 -12.16
C GLU A 105 8.45 -3.41 -11.52
N ILE A 106 7.94 -3.28 -10.29
CA ILE A 106 7.92 -2.05 -9.49
C ILE A 106 9.24 -1.85 -8.73
N THR A 107 10.00 -2.92 -8.49
CA THR A 107 11.19 -2.89 -7.64
C THR A 107 12.35 -2.23 -8.37
N ILE A 108 12.64 -0.99 -7.98
CA ILE A 108 13.88 -0.30 -8.36
C ILE A 108 15.03 -1.14 -7.81
N THR A 109 16.00 -1.44 -8.68
CA THR A 109 16.83 -2.66 -8.72
C THR A 109 17.53 -3.11 -7.44
N GLU A 110 17.58 -2.35 -6.33
CA GLU A 110 17.86 -2.90 -4.99
C GLU A 110 17.26 -1.96 -3.91
N LYS A 111 16.70 -2.51 -2.82
CA LYS A 111 16.27 -1.70 -1.65
C LYS A 111 17.40 -0.78 -1.13
N ASN A 112 18.64 -1.27 -1.22
CA ASN A 112 19.84 -0.57 -0.81
C ASN A 112 20.24 0.57 -1.76
N SER A 113 19.95 0.47 -3.07
CA SER A 113 20.24 1.56 -4.01
C SER A 113 19.30 2.74 -3.77
N VAL A 114 18.00 2.46 -3.55
CA VAL A 114 17.01 3.49 -3.22
C VAL A 114 17.34 4.21 -1.91
N ALA A 115 17.71 3.47 -0.86
CA ALA A 115 18.10 4.08 0.42
C ALA A 115 19.35 4.98 0.27
N LYS A 116 20.36 4.54 -0.48
CA LYS A 116 21.56 5.32 -0.79
C LYS A 116 21.21 6.59 -1.55
N ASP A 117 20.33 6.50 -2.56
CA ASP A 117 19.90 7.66 -3.33
C ASP A 117 19.09 8.65 -2.49
N ILE A 118 18.19 8.17 -1.62
CA ILE A 118 17.45 9.02 -0.67
C ILE A 118 18.43 9.79 0.23
N ILE A 119 19.43 9.11 0.81
CA ILE A 119 20.44 9.75 1.67
C ILE A 119 21.27 10.76 0.86
N LYS A 120 21.70 10.38 -0.35
CA LYS A 120 22.50 11.24 -1.23
C LYS A 120 21.76 12.53 -1.58
N GLU A 121 20.52 12.45 -2.01
CA GLU A 121 19.71 13.63 -2.33
C GLU A 121 19.38 14.46 -1.08
N GLY A 122 19.11 13.81 0.06
CA GLY A 122 18.88 14.50 1.32
C GLY A 122 20.09 15.30 1.84
N ARG A 123 21.31 14.81 1.58
CA ARG A 123 22.56 15.53 1.90
C ARG A 123 22.81 16.70 0.97
N LYS A 124 22.40 16.63 -0.31
CA LYS A 124 22.55 17.74 -1.26
C LYS A 124 21.67 18.93 -0.92
N LEU A 125 20.44 18.66 -0.45
CA LEU A 125 19.49 19.71 -0.08
C LEU A 125 19.74 20.27 1.33
N SER A 126 20.56 19.58 2.12
CA SER A 126 20.98 20.02 3.45
C SER A 126 21.98 21.18 3.35
N SER A 127 21.73 22.26 4.11
CA SER A 127 22.71 23.31 4.39
C SER A 127 23.74 22.81 5.39
N LYS A 128 25.02 23.13 5.16
CA LYS A 128 26.08 22.86 6.13
C LYS A 128 25.78 23.61 7.44
N GLY A 129 25.36 22.88 8.47
CA GLY A 129 25.23 23.40 9.85
C GLY A 129 23.88 23.19 10.52
N ASP A 130 22.79 22.95 9.77
CA ASP A 130 21.45 22.86 10.37
C ASP A 130 21.00 21.42 10.65
N SER A 131 20.83 20.62 9.60
CA SER A 131 20.31 19.26 9.69
C SER A 131 21.00 18.38 8.64
N PRO A 132 21.56 17.22 9.01
CA PRO A 132 22.37 16.37 8.11
C PRO A 132 21.60 15.80 6.90
N LEU A 133 20.27 15.79 6.95
CA LEU A 133 19.38 15.46 5.83
C LEU A 133 18.22 16.46 5.78
N MET A 134 17.82 16.85 4.56
CA MET A 134 16.68 17.73 4.32
C MET A 134 15.93 17.32 3.04
N TYR A 135 14.60 17.50 3.02
CA TYR A 135 13.77 17.20 1.87
C TYR A 135 12.68 18.27 1.69
N GLU A 136 12.21 18.42 0.46
CA GLU A 136 11.17 19.36 0.07
C GLU A 136 10.11 18.66 -0.76
N TRP A 137 8.85 19.00 -0.51
CA TRP A 137 7.71 18.54 -1.30
C TRP A 137 6.84 19.76 -1.63
N HIS A 138 6.48 19.97 -2.90
CA HIS A 138 5.72 21.15 -3.36
C HIS A 138 6.22 22.51 -2.80
N GLY A 139 7.52 22.80 -2.84
CA GLY A 139 8.03 24.10 -2.39
C GLY A 139 8.23 24.22 -0.88
N LYS A 140 7.89 23.18 -0.09
CA LYS A 140 7.86 23.26 1.37
C LYS A 140 8.66 22.14 2.04
N LYS A 141 9.38 22.50 3.09
CA LYS A 141 10.09 21.57 3.98
C LYS A 141 9.13 21.02 5.03
N TYR A 142 8.69 19.78 4.86
CA TYR A 142 7.80 19.12 5.81
C TYR A 142 8.63 18.29 6.81
N TRP A 143 8.21 18.32 8.08
CA TRP A 143 8.83 17.54 9.15
C TRP A 143 8.01 16.30 9.56
N GLY A 144 6.72 16.26 9.20
CA GLY A 144 5.78 15.21 9.61
C GLY A 144 5.96 13.85 8.92
N ALA A 145 5.16 12.86 9.33
CA ALA A 145 5.31 11.47 8.87
C ALA A 145 4.81 11.20 7.43
N ALA A 146 3.79 11.92 6.97
CA ALA A 146 3.17 11.64 5.67
C ALA A 146 3.99 12.18 4.48
N HIS A 147 4.57 13.38 4.62
CA HIS A 147 5.26 14.10 3.54
C HIS A 147 6.62 14.65 3.95
N GLY A 148 7.10 14.34 5.14
CA GLY A 148 8.24 15.01 5.76
C GLY A 148 9.33 14.10 6.31
N LEU A 149 10.32 14.74 6.92
CA LEU A 149 11.56 14.10 7.36
C LEU A 149 11.34 12.94 8.33
N ALA A 150 10.37 13.03 9.25
CA ALA A 150 10.10 11.96 10.20
C ALA A 150 9.72 10.63 9.52
N GLY A 151 8.91 10.69 8.46
CA GLY A 151 8.52 9.50 7.69
C GLY A 151 9.69 8.90 6.92
N ILE A 152 10.49 9.74 6.29
CA ILE A 152 11.69 9.32 5.54
C ILE A 152 12.71 8.67 6.48
N MET A 153 12.96 9.28 7.64
CA MET A 153 13.87 8.73 8.64
C MET A 153 13.36 7.39 9.18
N HIS A 154 12.06 7.26 9.42
CA HIS A 154 11.45 6.00 9.86
C HIS A 154 11.68 4.87 8.84
N VAL A 155 11.49 5.13 7.55
CA VAL A 155 11.73 4.14 6.50
C VAL A 155 13.22 3.79 6.39
N LEU A 156 14.12 4.78 6.47
CA LEU A 156 15.57 4.54 6.42
C LEU A 156 16.06 3.69 7.60
N MET A 157 15.55 3.92 8.81
CA MET A 157 15.88 3.09 9.98
C MET A 157 15.44 1.63 9.83
N HIS A 158 14.38 1.36 9.05
CA HIS A 158 13.90 0.02 8.75
C HIS A 158 14.54 -0.62 7.51
N ALA A 159 15.40 0.13 6.81
CA ALA A 159 16.12 -0.29 5.62
C ALA A 159 17.61 -0.54 5.85
N GLY A 160 18.14 -0.12 7.01
CA GLY A 160 19.52 -0.36 7.45
C GLY A 160 19.75 -1.77 7.96
#